data_AF-A0A329KNN2-F1
#
_entry.id   AF-A0A329KNN2-F1
#
_cell.length_a   1.000
_cell.length_b   1.000
_cell.length_c   1.000
_cell.angle_alpha   90.00
_cell.angle_beta   90.00
_cell.angle_gamma   90.00
#
_symmetry.space_group_name_H-M   'P 1'
#
loop_
_entity.id
_entity.type
_entity.pdbx_description
1 polymer ?
#
loop_
_entity_poly.entity_id
_entity_poly.type
_entity_poly.pdbx_seq_one_letter_code
_entity_poly.pdbx_strand_id
1 'polypeptide(L)'
;MSVKYREVKRKAKVGERVRIINAWETYGAYENGDEALVTRMLGSGVQIDRQYGNGGSVVVADNEYAVLEEVTEAVASLAVNATESPAQASSVLIRPDPSLNGIQREYTLEKRKASVGDAVMHMYRGASDGIVATVTRTDDDGAVRFLDVFDPELGRYVCGFNADAYVVLTPTDVIHIDGERFRMVERKATVGERIIVTVSGEWALNGKDRYSNAGDVAKVRECGGCFVSADLTENKRYYQDGVWSVNHERYRVLEPITKPSANLSAPASQEDVVAALTVNLSRLQREFDEYKAETDAQFAEIAAQMEAKGCGGSDADYVKVASGSVTNRRDDVVRRAIADIEGVKTPWNINADPQPLVYVSGICVVDVEFVINREKRTVAAIARWRYNGKVVARGIAKCAPGDVFNTHIGRAIALRRALGLEVPQEYVKCPQPAEGDVRVGDIVAATSGMAASFFPQSSGVVTSLKRSLTGKQALYFRSSAASRSDGTIWTLAEEVAVIDDSARYDSEADAQ
;
A
#
# COMPACT_ATOMS: atom_id res chain seq x y z
N MET A 1 -4.45 44.72 -42.91
CA MET A 1 -4.78 43.35 -42.49
C MET A 1 -4.82 43.34 -40.97
N SER A 2 -6.00 43.20 -40.37
CA SER A 2 -6.15 43.11 -38.91
C SER A 2 -5.90 41.66 -38.52
N VAL A 3 -4.71 41.35 -37.98
CA VAL A 3 -4.43 40.03 -37.43
C VAL A 3 -5.36 39.82 -36.22
N LYS A 4 -6.22 38.80 -36.27
CA LYS A 4 -7.06 38.41 -35.13
C LYS A 4 -6.29 37.39 -34.31
N TYR A 5 -6.14 37.64 -33.01
CA TYR A 5 -5.49 36.72 -32.09
C TYR A 5 -6.54 35.96 -31.27
N ARG A 6 -6.31 34.67 -31.03
CA ARG A 6 -7.04 33.85 -30.06
C ARG A 6 -6.18 33.68 -28.81
N GLU A 7 -6.77 33.91 -27.64
CA GLU A 7 -6.15 33.60 -26.36
C GLU A 7 -6.22 32.09 -26.08
N VAL A 8 -5.06 31.46 -25.84
CA VAL A 8 -4.93 30.04 -25.53
C VAL A 8 -4.16 29.86 -24.23
N LYS A 9 -4.78 29.19 -23.25
CA LYS A 9 -4.14 28.91 -21.95
C LYS A 9 -3.23 27.68 -22.06
N ARG A 10 -1.95 27.92 -22.36
CA ARG A 10 -0.87 26.93 -22.42
C ARG A 10 0.46 27.59 -22.07
N LYS A 11 1.51 26.80 -21.80
CA LYS A 11 2.87 27.33 -21.64
C LYS A 11 3.32 28.02 -22.93
N ALA A 12 3.83 29.24 -22.80
CA ALA A 12 4.39 29.97 -23.93
C ALA A 12 5.77 29.42 -24.32
N LYS A 13 6.28 29.82 -25.48
CA LYS A 13 7.67 29.58 -25.92
C LYS A 13 8.39 30.91 -26.13
N VAL A 14 9.72 30.88 -26.12
CA VAL A 14 10.52 32.08 -26.43
C VAL A 14 10.13 32.62 -27.81
N GLY A 15 9.81 33.91 -27.88
CA GLY A 15 9.34 34.61 -29.08
C GLY A 15 7.83 34.66 -29.27
N GLU A 16 7.03 33.96 -28.46
CA GLU A 16 5.56 34.06 -28.52
C GLU A 16 5.05 35.34 -27.84
N ARG A 17 3.94 35.87 -28.36
CA ARG A 17 3.18 36.96 -27.72
C ARG A 17 2.24 36.39 -26.67
N VAL A 18 2.26 37.00 -25.48
CA VAL A 18 1.37 36.64 -24.39
C VAL A 18 0.59 37.87 -23.91
N ARG A 19 -0.63 37.65 -23.42
CA ARG A 19 -1.44 38.66 -22.76
C ARG A 19 -1.58 38.30 -21.28
N ILE A 20 -1.41 39.27 -20.40
CA ILE A 20 -1.65 39.12 -18.97
C ILE A 20 -3.15 39.06 -18.72
N ILE A 21 -3.62 37.97 -18.11
CA ILE A 21 -5.04 37.72 -17.81
C ILE A 21 -5.34 37.68 -16.32
N ASN A 22 -4.32 37.51 -15.48
CA ASN A 22 -4.49 37.41 -14.03
C ASN A 22 -3.26 37.91 -13.26
N ALA A 23 -2.98 39.21 -13.34
CA ALA A 23 -1.92 39.92 -12.63
C ALA A 23 -2.07 39.78 -11.10
N TRP A 24 -1.10 39.13 -10.45
CA TRP A 24 -1.05 38.92 -9.00
C TRP A 24 0.30 39.38 -8.45
N GLU A 25 0.32 40.19 -7.37
CA GLU A 25 1.56 40.65 -6.70
C GLU A 25 2.59 41.26 -7.68
N THR A 26 2.11 42.01 -8.67
CA THR A 26 2.99 42.52 -9.73
C THR A 26 3.87 43.68 -9.26
N TYR A 27 3.60 44.24 -8.08
CA TYR A 27 4.22 45.46 -7.54
C TYR A 27 4.24 46.63 -8.57
N GLY A 28 3.31 46.64 -9.53
CA GLY A 28 3.24 47.63 -10.60
C GLY A 28 4.09 47.33 -11.85
N ALA A 29 4.60 46.11 -12.01
CA ALA A 29 5.39 45.70 -13.17
C ALA A 29 4.56 45.47 -14.45
N TYR A 30 3.33 44.99 -14.27
CA TYR A 30 2.37 44.70 -15.32
C TYR A 30 0.95 44.61 -14.75
N GLU A 31 -0.04 44.75 -15.62
CA GLU A 31 -1.46 44.76 -15.31
C GLU A 31 -2.23 43.85 -16.26
N ASN A 32 -3.47 43.49 -15.89
CA ASN A 32 -4.35 42.70 -16.76
C ASN A 32 -4.60 43.44 -18.08
N GLY A 33 -4.45 42.71 -19.18
CA GLY A 33 -4.56 43.23 -20.54
C GLY A 33 -3.23 43.61 -21.18
N ASP A 34 -2.13 43.68 -20.42
CA ASP A 34 -0.81 43.92 -20.98
C ASP A 34 -0.38 42.81 -21.95
N GLU A 35 0.20 43.20 -23.09
CA GLU A 35 0.80 42.28 -24.05
C GLU A 35 2.33 42.42 -24.03
N ALA A 36 3.02 41.28 -24.05
CA ALA A 36 4.47 41.24 -24.06
C ALA A 36 5.01 40.03 -24.83
N LEU A 37 6.28 40.09 -25.25
CA LEU A 37 6.98 38.97 -25.88
C LEU A 37 7.76 38.18 -24.85
N VAL A 38 7.73 36.86 -24.98
CA VAL A 38 8.51 35.98 -24.11
C VAL A 38 9.98 35.98 -24.53
N THR A 39 10.86 36.41 -23.64
CA THR A 39 12.32 36.44 -23.88
C THR A 39 13.03 35.21 -23.34
N ARG A 40 12.48 34.58 -22.30
CA ARG A 40 13.07 33.38 -21.68
C ARG A 40 12.03 32.51 -21.00
N MET A 41 12.22 31.20 -21.07
CA MET A 41 11.43 30.21 -20.33
C MET A 41 12.04 29.95 -18.95
N LEU A 42 11.18 29.84 -17.94
CA LEU A 42 11.54 29.47 -16.56
C LEU A 42 10.73 28.23 -16.15
N GLY A 43 11.11 27.57 -15.05
CA GLY A 43 10.45 26.34 -14.60
C GLY A 43 8.96 26.52 -14.26
N SER A 44 8.58 27.71 -13.77
CA SER A 44 7.23 28.04 -13.29
C SER A 44 6.68 29.35 -13.88
N GLY A 45 7.13 29.75 -15.07
CA GLY A 45 6.69 30.99 -15.72
C GLY A 45 7.56 31.38 -16.91
N VAL A 46 7.42 32.63 -17.34
CA VAL A 46 8.16 33.21 -18.45
C VAL A 46 8.71 34.58 -18.09
N GLN A 47 9.90 34.89 -18.61
CA GLN A 47 10.44 36.23 -18.60
C GLN A 47 9.92 36.95 -19.84
N ILE A 48 9.34 38.14 -19.64
CA ILE A 48 8.82 38.96 -20.74
C ILE A 48 9.84 40.06 -21.11
N ASP A 49 9.69 40.66 -22.28
CA ASP A 49 10.53 41.76 -22.80
C ASP A 49 10.27 43.12 -22.12
N ARG A 50 9.90 43.10 -20.84
CA ARG A 50 9.62 44.27 -20.03
C ARG A 50 10.61 44.33 -18.85
N GLN A 51 11.01 45.54 -18.47
CA GLN A 51 11.85 45.79 -17.31
C GLN A 51 11.06 46.44 -16.18
N TYR A 52 11.38 46.08 -14.95
CA TYR A 52 10.81 46.61 -13.72
C TYR A 52 11.84 47.46 -12.95
N GLY A 53 11.48 48.70 -12.64
CA GLY A 53 12.33 49.62 -11.86
C GLY A 53 13.70 49.87 -12.48
N ASN A 54 14.77 49.76 -11.68
CA ASN A 54 16.17 49.99 -12.07
C ASN A 54 16.76 48.88 -12.98
N GLY A 55 16.05 48.49 -14.04
CA GLY A 55 16.52 47.55 -15.06
C GLY A 55 16.37 46.06 -14.72
N GLY A 56 15.55 45.70 -13.72
CA GLY A 56 15.26 44.31 -13.40
C GLY A 56 14.39 43.66 -14.47
N SER A 57 14.63 42.39 -14.82
CA SER A 57 13.78 41.67 -15.78
C SER A 57 12.44 41.25 -15.17
N VAL A 58 11.34 41.39 -15.91
CA VAL A 58 10.01 41.01 -15.45
C VAL A 58 9.75 39.52 -15.70
N VAL A 59 9.35 38.81 -14.64
CA VAL A 59 8.91 37.41 -14.70
C VAL A 59 7.42 37.35 -14.41
N VAL A 60 6.71 36.55 -15.21
CA VAL A 60 5.26 36.33 -15.15
C VAL A 60 5.01 34.84 -14.97
N ALA A 61 4.19 34.45 -14.00
CA ALA A 61 3.91 33.03 -13.74
C ALA A 61 2.96 32.43 -14.78
N ASP A 62 3.00 31.11 -14.97
CA ASP A 62 2.20 30.38 -15.98
C ASP A 62 0.68 30.57 -15.81
N ASN A 63 0.22 30.87 -14.59
CA ASN A 63 -1.18 31.17 -14.29
C ASN A 63 -1.59 32.62 -14.65
N GLU A 64 -0.66 33.54 -14.87
CA GLU A 64 -0.96 34.98 -15.06
C GLU A 64 -1.09 35.41 -16.53
N TYR A 65 -0.61 34.60 -17.50
CA TYR A 65 -0.65 34.94 -18.93
C TYR A 65 -1.43 33.93 -19.81
N ALA A 66 -1.90 34.35 -20.98
CA ALA A 66 -2.40 33.50 -22.07
C ALA A 66 -1.60 33.76 -23.35
N VAL A 67 -1.39 32.73 -24.17
CA VAL A 67 -0.68 32.86 -25.44
C VAL A 67 -1.62 33.41 -26.52
N LEU A 68 -1.15 34.39 -27.29
CA LEU A 68 -1.89 34.96 -28.42
C LEU A 68 -1.48 34.24 -29.71
N GLU A 69 -2.37 33.39 -30.21
CA GLU A 69 -2.17 32.67 -31.48
C GLU A 69 -2.89 33.41 -32.63
N GLU A 70 -2.23 33.55 -33.78
CA GLU A 70 -2.81 34.21 -34.96
C GLU A 70 -3.87 33.32 -35.62
N VAL A 71 -5.09 33.82 -35.73
CA VAL A 71 -6.18 33.17 -36.45
C VAL A 71 -6.08 33.60 -37.92
N THR A 72 -5.49 32.76 -38.76
CA THR A 72 -5.58 32.92 -40.22
C THR A 72 -6.97 32.50 -40.70
N GLU A 73 -7.57 33.27 -41.62
CA GLU A 73 -8.97 33.15 -42.07
C GLU A 73 -9.34 31.81 -42.74
N ALA A 74 -8.42 30.85 -42.84
CA ALA A 74 -8.67 29.53 -43.41
C ALA A 74 -9.56 28.60 -42.54
N VAL A 75 -9.84 28.97 -41.28
CA VAL A 75 -10.63 28.12 -40.36
C VAL A 75 -12.11 28.54 -40.27
N ALA A 76 -12.51 29.61 -40.96
CA ALA A 76 -13.88 30.15 -40.88
C ALA A 76 -14.95 29.27 -41.57
N SER A 77 -14.57 28.37 -42.47
CA SER A 77 -15.52 27.50 -43.21
C SER A 77 -15.83 26.16 -42.54
N LEU A 78 -15.20 25.83 -41.41
CA LEU A 78 -15.48 24.61 -40.64
C LEU A 78 -16.49 24.82 -39.49
N ALA A 79 -16.91 26.06 -39.25
CA ALA A 79 -17.71 26.43 -38.06
C ALA A 79 -19.23 26.32 -38.24
N VAL A 80 -19.76 25.87 -39.39
CA VAL A 80 -21.21 25.85 -39.64
C VAL A 80 -21.88 24.50 -39.31
N ASN A 81 -21.11 23.41 -39.12
CA ASN A 81 -21.67 22.07 -38.83
C ASN A 81 -21.28 21.51 -37.46
N ALA A 82 -21.49 22.28 -36.39
CA ALA A 82 -21.36 21.76 -35.03
C ALA A 82 -22.40 22.38 -34.08
N THR A 83 -23.69 22.15 -34.36
CA THR A 83 -24.72 22.08 -33.31
C THR A 83 -24.78 20.65 -32.79
N GLU A 84 -23.72 20.23 -32.09
CA GLU A 84 -23.81 19.23 -31.04
C GLU A 84 -23.02 19.77 -29.86
N SER A 85 -23.73 19.97 -28.76
CA SER A 85 -23.18 20.25 -27.43
C SER A 85 -21.98 19.33 -27.19
N PRO A 86 -20.82 19.83 -26.72
CA PRO A 86 -19.69 18.96 -26.47
C PRO A 86 -20.08 18.03 -25.33
N ALA A 87 -20.40 16.78 -25.66
CA ALA A 87 -20.44 15.69 -24.71
C ALA A 87 -19.03 15.64 -24.10
N GLN A 88 -18.92 16.15 -22.88
CA GLN A 88 -17.72 16.01 -22.07
C GLN A 88 -17.40 14.52 -22.02
N ALA A 89 -16.24 14.15 -22.56
CA ALA A 89 -15.70 12.81 -22.40
C ALA A 89 -15.42 12.62 -20.89
N SER A 90 -16.42 12.14 -20.16
CA SER A 90 -16.31 11.80 -18.75
C SER A 90 -15.42 10.57 -18.65
N SER A 91 -14.19 10.75 -18.16
CA SER A 91 -13.33 9.64 -17.78
C SER A 91 -14.01 8.81 -16.69
N VAL A 92 -14.08 7.49 -16.92
CA VAL A 92 -14.73 6.53 -16.02
C VAL A 92 -13.66 5.87 -15.14
N LEU A 93 -13.91 5.83 -13.83
CA LEU A 93 -13.08 5.16 -12.82
C LEU A 93 -13.82 3.94 -12.27
N ILE A 94 -13.14 2.80 -12.12
CA ILE A 94 -13.71 1.59 -11.50
C ILE A 94 -13.16 1.46 -10.07
N ARG A 95 -14.05 1.33 -9.07
CA ARG A 95 -13.67 1.16 -7.66
C ARG A 95 -14.71 0.36 -6.88
N PRO A 96 -14.33 -0.39 -5.82
CA PRO A 96 -15.27 -0.93 -4.85
C PRO A 96 -16.22 0.15 -4.30
N ASP A 97 -17.53 -0.10 -4.36
CA ASP A 97 -18.58 0.75 -3.81
C ASP A 97 -18.94 0.28 -2.38
N PRO A 98 -18.64 1.07 -1.33
CA PRO A 98 -18.99 0.73 0.05
C PRO A 98 -20.51 0.56 0.27
N SER A 99 -21.35 1.26 -0.50
CA SER A 99 -22.82 1.16 -0.41
C SER A 99 -23.34 -0.17 -0.94
N LEU A 100 -22.57 -0.86 -1.79
CA LEU A 100 -22.88 -2.18 -2.35
C LEU A 100 -21.89 -3.24 -1.83
N ASN A 101 -21.47 -3.11 -0.57
CA ASN A 101 -20.60 -4.07 0.12
C ASN A 101 -19.29 -4.38 -0.63
N GLY A 102 -18.73 -3.38 -1.31
CA GLY A 102 -17.44 -3.48 -2.01
C GLY A 102 -17.51 -4.01 -3.44
N ILE A 103 -18.70 -4.18 -4.04
CA ILE A 103 -18.83 -4.49 -5.46
C ILE A 103 -18.18 -3.40 -6.31
N GLN A 104 -17.45 -3.80 -7.35
CA GLN A 104 -16.81 -2.86 -8.26
C GLN A 104 -17.87 -2.07 -9.06
N ARG A 105 -17.80 -0.74 -8.99
CA ARG A 105 -18.72 0.18 -9.66
C ARG A 105 -17.96 1.19 -10.50
N GLU A 106 -18.56 1.61 -11.60
CA GLU A 106 -18.07 2.69 -12.45
C GLU A 106 -18.53 4.06 -11.91
N TYR A 107 -17.60 5.00 -11.84
CA TYR A 107 -17.82 6.38 -11.42
C TYR A 107 -17.41 7.34 -12.53
N THR A 108 -18.21 8.38 -12.75
CA THR A 108 -17.83 9.51 -13.59
C THR A 108 -17.06 10.54 -12.79
N LEU A 109 -15.95 11.03 -13.36
CA LEU A 109 -15.12 12.07 -12.77
C LEU A 109 -15.64 13.44 -13.20
N GLU A 110 -16.19 14.22 -12.26
CA GLU A 110 -16.77 15.53 -12.53
C GLU A 110 -15.97 16.65 -11.87
N LYS A 111 -15.56 17.64 -12.67
CA LYS A 111 -14.95 18.86 -12.16
C LYS A 111 -16.03 19.88 -11.79
N ARG A 112 -16.58 19.76 -10.58
CA ARG A 112 -17.57 20.66 -9.99
C ARG A 112 -17.33 20.84 -8.49
N LYS A 113 -17.96 21.84 -7.88
CA LYS A 113 -17.97 21.99 -6.41
C LYS A 113 -18.67 20.78 -5.78
N ALA A 114 -18.04 20.18 -4.76
CA ALA A 114 -18.64 19.09 -4.01
C ALA A 114 -19.65 19.60 -2.98
N SER A 115 -20.62 18.76 -2.64
CA SER A 115 -21.56 18.95 -1.54
C SER A 115 -21.23 18.01 -0.38
N VAL A 116 -21.75 18.29 0.82
CA VAL A 116 -21.65 17.36 1.95
C VAL A 116 -22.25 16.01 1.57
N GLY A 117 -21.50 14.93 1.79
CA GLY A 117 -21.85 13.57 1.39
C GLY A 117 -21.28 13.12 0.05
N ASP A 118 -20.80 14.04 -0.80
CA ASP A 118 -20.15 13.66 -2.06
C ASP A 118 -18.86 12.89 -1.79
N ALA A 119 -18.57 11.89 -2.63
CA ALA A 119 -17.26 11.26 -2.69
C ALA A 119 -16.34 12.09 -3.59
N VAL A 120 -15.16 12.44 -3.10
CA VAL A 120 -14.16 13.24 -3.82
C VAL A 120 -12.84 12.51 -3.89
N MET A 121 -12.16 12.65 -5.03
CA MET A 121 -10.84 12.11 -5.27
C MET A 121 -9.83 13.25 -5.36
N HIS A 122 -8.72 13.14 -4.63
CA HIS A 122 -7.65 14.13 -4.67
C HIS A 122 -6.94 14.09 -6.02
N MET A 123 -6.59 15.29 -6.48
CA MET A 123 -5.85 15.53 -7.71
C MET A 123 -4.65 16.41 -7.40
N TYR A 124 -3.46 15.84 -7.44
CA TYR A 124 -2.20 16.57 -7.30
C TYR A 124 -1.53 16.74 -8.65
N ARG A 125 -1.27 18.00 -9.05
CA ARG A 125 -0.60 18.37 -10.32
C ARG A 125 -1.18 17.69 -11.57
N GLY A 126 -2.49 17.43 -11.58
CA GLY A 126 -3.21 16.83 -12.70
C GLY A 126 -3.27 15.30 -12.71
N ALA A 127 -2.73 14.63 -11.70
CA ALA A 127 -2.85 13.19 -11.48
C ALA A 127 -3.56 12.90 -10.16
N SER A 128 -4.21 11.75 -10.05
CA SER A 128 -4.71 11.27 -8.76
C SER A 128 -3.63 10.47 -8.04
N ASP A 129 -3.52 10.67 -6.74
CA ASP A 129 -2.72 9.87 -5.80
C ASP A 129 -3.51 8.68 -5.21
N GLY A 130 -4.74 8.45 -5.70
CA GLY A 130 -5.62 7.38 -5.24
C GLY A 130 -6.37 7.70 -3.94
N ILE A 131 -6.18 8.87 -3.34
CA ILE A 131 -6.87 9.26 -2.12
C ILE A 131 -8.32 9.65 -2.45
N VAL A 132 -9.27 8.98 -1.79
CA VAL A 132 -10.70 9.25 -1.93
C VAL A 132 -11.33 9.41 -0.55
N ALA A 133 -12.14 10.45 -0.39
CA ALA A 133 -12.80 10.79 0.86
C ALA A 133 -14.26 11.19 0.65
N THR A 134 -15.09 11.01 1.67
CA THR A 134 -16.47 11.52 1.69
C THR A 134 -16.49 12.88 2.37
N VAL A 135 -17.05 13.89 1.70
CA VAL A 135 -17.09 15.26 2.21
C VAL A 135 -17.99 15.36 3.44
N THR A 136 -17.45 15.89 4.54
CA THR A 136 -18.19 16.12 5.80
C THR A 136 -18.59 17.58 5.98
N ARG A 137 -17.83 18.51 5.39
CA ARG A 137 -18.08 19.96 5.42
C ARG A 137 -17.51 20.62 4.16
N THR A 138 -18.17 21.68 3.70
CA THR A 138 -17.70 22.54 2.62
C THR A 138 -17.44 23.94 3.18
N ASP A 139 -16.32 24.55 2.80
CA ASP A 139 -15.98 25.94 3.16
C ASP A 139 -16.38 26.90 2.01
N ASP A 140 -16.51 28.20 2.28
CA ASP A 140 -17.01 29.20 1.33
C ASP A 140 -16.10 29.39 0.09
N ASP A 141 -14.81 29.12 0.24
CA ASP A 141 -13.80 29.12 -0.83
C ASP A 141 -13.91 27.90 -1.75
N GLY A 142 -14.80 26.95 -1.46
CA GLY A 142 -15.00 25.71 -2.22
C GLY A 142 -14.09 24.56 -1.78
N ALA A 143 -13.26 24.76 -0.75
CA ALA A 143 -12.52 23.68 -0.13
C ALA A 143 -13.48 22.71 0.57
N VAL A 144 -13.08 21.43 0.59
CA VAL A 144 -13.85 20.35 1.20
C VAL A 144 -13.09 19.81 2.39
N ARG A 145 -13.80 19.44 3.46
CA ARG A 145 -13.23 18.88 4.69
C ARG A 145 -13.79 17.50 4.97
N PHE A 146 -12.94 16.65 5.52
CA PHE A 146 -13.25 15.29 5.96
C PHE A 146 -12.29 14.93 7.09
N LEU A 147 -12.66 13.94 7.91
CA LEU A 147 -11.81 13.51 9.04
C LEU A 147 -10.58 12.74 8.53
N ASP A 148 -9.41 13.10 9.07
CA ASP A 148 -8.14 12.36 9.11
C ASP A 148 -7.96 11.30 8.01
N VAL A 149 -7.84 11.74 6.75
CA VAL A 149 -7.45 10.85 5.65
C VAL A 149 -5.94 10.84 5.56
N PHE A 150 -5.32 9.66 5.62
CA PHE A 150 -3.87 9.53 5.52
C PHE A 150 -3.42 9.68 4.06
N ASP A 151 -2.53 10.63 3.81
CA ASP A 151 -1.87 10.83 2.53
C ASP A 151 -0.53 10.08 2.53
N PRO A 152 -0.37 8.99 1.75
CA PRO A 152 0.85 8.20 1.74
C PRO A 152 2.00 8.89 1.00
N GLU A 153 1.72 9.83 0.08
CA GLU A 153 2.77 10.59 -0.62
C GLU A 153 3.34 11.69 0.27
N LEU A 154 2.49 12.35 1.08
CA LEU A 154 2.89 13.40 2.02
C LEU A 154 3.25 12.87 3.42
N GLY A 155 2.96 11.60 3.72
CA GLY A 155 3.23 10.97 5.00
C GLY A 155 2.50 11.60 6.19
N ARG A 156 1.33 12.22 5.96
CA ARG A 156 0.55 12.92 7.01
C ARG A 156 -0.94 12.76 6.82
N TYR A 157 -1.71 13.00 7.88
CA TYR A 157 -3.15 13.13 7.77
C TYR A 157 -3.54 14.48 7.17
N VAL A 158 -4.41 14.45 6.18
CA VAL A 158 -5.03 15.63 5.56
C VAL A 158 -6.49 15.72 6.01
N CYS A 159 -6.92 16.93 6.35
CA CYS A 159 -8.27 17.22 6.85
C CYS A 159 -9.18 17.84 5.78
N GLY A 160 -8.79 17.77 4.51
CA GLY A 160 -9.53 18.36 3.40
C GLY A 160 -8.73 18.51 2.11
N PHE A 161 -9.42 18.88 1.03
CA PHE A 161 -8.83 19.26 -0.25
C PHE A 161 -9.25 20.69 -0.61
N ASN A 162 -8.34 21.43 -1.25
CA ASN A 162 -8.66 22.73 -1.81
C ASN A 162 -9.62 22.58 -3.01
N ALA A 163 -10.35 23.64 -3.34
CA ALA A 163 -11.37 23.64 -4.40
C ALA A 163 -10.87 23.18 -5.79
N ASP A 164 -9.57 23.34 -6.05
CA ASP A 164 -8.89 23.00 -7.30
C ASP A 164 -8.17 21.65 -7.27
N ALA A 165 -8.09 21.01 -6.10
CA ALA A 165 -7.32 19.80 -5.85
C ALA A 165 -8.20 18.53 -5.75
N TYR A 166 -9.44 18.57 -6.23
CA TYR A 166 -10.29 17.37 -6.28
C TYR A 166 -11.18 17.29 -7.51
N VAL A 167 -11.66 16.07 -7.76
CA VAL A 167 -12.81 15.79 -8.64
C VAL A 167 -13.88 15.04 -7.87
N VAL A 168 -15.14 15.27 -8.21
CA VAL A 168 -16.27 14.57 -7.59
C VAL A 168 -16.48 13.25 -8.31
N LEU A 169 -16.65 12.17 -7.53
CA LEU A 169 -16.97 10.83 -8.02
C LEU A 169 -18.48 10.64 -8.00
N THR A 170 -19.11 10.70 -9.18
CA THR A 170 -20.54 10.41 -9.30
C THR A 170 -20.73 8.93 -9.64
N PRO A 171 -21.42 8.15 -8.80
CA PRO A 171 -21.67 6.74 -9.08
C PRO A 171 -22.60 6.57 -10.28
N THR A 172 -22.26 5.67 -11.20
CA THR A 172 -23.11 5.32 -12.36
C THR A 172 -23.99 4.10 -12.07
N ASP A 173 -24.95 3.78 -12.93
CA ASP A 173 -25.72 2.53 -12.79
C ASP A 173 -24.96 1.29 -13.28
N VAL A 174 -23.64 1.38 -13.53
CA VAL A 174 -22.84 0.29 -14.08
C VAL A 174 -21.94 -0.33 -13.01
N ILE A 175 -22.05 -1.64 -12.86
CA ILE A 175 -21.28 -2.44 -11.90
C ILE A 175 -20.60 -3.63 -12.58
N HIS A 176 -19.57 -4.17 -11.92
CA HIS A 176 -18.79 -5.33 -12.33
C HIS A 176 -18.92 -6.44 -11.30
N ILE A 177 -19.43 -7.59 -11.72
CA ILE A 177 -19.59 -8.80 -10.88
C ILE A 177 -18.94 -9.95 -11.65
N ASP A 178 -18.00 -10.66 -11.01
CA ASP A 178 -17.26 -11.78 -11.61
C ASP A 178 -16.61 -11.46 -12.97
N GLY A 179 -16.21 -10.20 -13.19
CA GLY A 179 -15.65 -9.71 -14.45
C GLY A 179 -16.68 -9.42 -15.56
N GLU A 180 -17.96 -9.65 -15.30
CA GLU A 180 -19.07 -9.26 -16.18
C GLU A 180 -19.58 -7.86 -15.84
N ARG A 181 -19.91 -7.06 -16.87
CA ARG A 181 -20.37 -5.68 -16.74
C ARG A 181 -21.89 -5.60 -16.86
N PHE A 182 -22.56 -5.09 -15.82
CA PHE A 182 -24.02 -4.98 -15.74
C PHE A 182 -24.47 -3.54 -15.53
N ARG A 183 -25.63 -3.21 -16.10
CA ARG A 183 -26.43 -2.02 -15.80
C ARG A 183 -27.49 -2.39 -14.78
N MET A 184 -27.54 -1.64 -13.68
CA MET A 184 -28.63 -1.67 -12.71
C MET A 184 -29.83 -0.93 -13.29
N VAL A 185 -30.96 -1.63 -13.40
CA VAL A 185 -32.19 -1.06 -13.96
C VAL A 185 -33.30 -1.10 -12.91
N GLU A 186 -33.94 0.05 -12.71
CA GLU A 186 -35.09 0.17 -11.83
C GLU A 186 -36.35 -0.31 -12.54
N ARG A 187 -36.65 -1.60 -12.40
CA ARG A 187 -37.88 -2.22 -12.90
C ARG A 187 -38.24 -3.48 -12.13
N LYS A 188 -39.46 -3.96 -12.33
CA LYS A 188 -39.87 -5.27 -11.82
C LYS A 188 -39.09 -6.38 -12.56
N ALA A 189 -38.58 -7.34 -11.78
CA ALA A 189 -37.82 -8.45 -12.32
C ALA A 189 -38.77 -9.56 -12.79
N THR A 190 -38.33 -10.36 -13.75
CA THR A 190 -39.01 -11.57 -14.21
C THR A 190 -38.30 -12.82 -13.69
N VAL A 191 -39.02 -13.95 -13.68
CA VAL A 191 -38.47 -15.22 -13.19
C VAL A 191 -37.23 -15.60 -14.01
N GLY A 192 -36.15 -15.93 -13.31
CA GLY A 192 -34.86 -16.30 -13.91
C GLY A 192 -33.86 -15.15 -14.05
N GLU A 193 -34.26 -13.89 -13.89
CA GLU A 193 -33.34 -12.74 -13.95
C GLU A 193 -32.43 -12.65 -12.71
N ARG A 194 -31.27 -12.01 -12.90
CA ARG A 194 -30.36 -11.64 -11.81
C ARG A 194 -30.74 -10.25 -11.29
N ILE A 195 -30.79 -10.11 -9.98
CA ILE A 195 -31.03 -8.84 -9.28
C ILE A 195 -29.88 -8.56 -8.31
N ILE A 196 -29.67 -7.27 -8.02
CA ILE A 196 -28.82 -6.81 -6.93
C ILE A 196 -29.67 -6.11 -5.88
N VAL A 197 -29.44 -6.43 -4.61
CA VAL A 197 -30.04 -5.71 -3.49
C VAL A 197 -29.28 -4.41 -3.30
N THR A 198 -29.97 -3.27 -3.35
CA THR A 198 -29.35 -1.94 -3.20
C THR A 198 -29.53 -1.35 -1.81
N VAL A 199 -30.47 -1.88 -1.03
CA VAL A 199 -30.77 -1.42 0.32
C VAL A 199 -30.88 -2.63 1.24
N SER A 200 -30.09 -2.64 2.30
CA SER A 200 -30.16 -3.67 3.32
C SER A 200 -31.55 -3.73 3.93
N GLY A 201 -32.07 -4.93 4.09
CA GLY A 201 -33.41 -5.18 4.55
C GLY A 201 -33.42 -6.18 5.69
N GLU A 202 -33.95 -5.76 6.83
CA GLU A 202 -34.38 -6.67 7.89
C GLU A 202 -35.90 -6.82 7.78
N TRP A 203 -36.37 -8.06 7.64
CA TRP A 203 -37.79 -8.36 7.76
C TRP A 203 -37.97 -9.52 8.73
N ALA A 204 -38.48 -9.20 9.93
CA ALA A 204 -38.90 -10.19 10.91
C ALA A 204 -40.30 -10.68 10.56
N LEU A 205 -40.40 -11.80 9.85
CA LEU A 205 -41.63 -12.60 9.79
C LEU A 205 -41.49 -13.71 10.82
N ASN A 206 -42.27 -13.63 11.90
CA ASN A 206 -42.32 -14.62 13.00
C ASN A 206 -41.02 -14.80 13.80
N GLY A 207 -40.34 -13.70 14.18
CA GLY A 207 -39.18 -13.75 15.08
C GLY A 207 -37.96 -14.47 14.51
N LYS A 208 -37.89 -14.61 13.17
CA LYS A 208 -36.74 -15.10 12.42
C LYS A 208 -36.29 -13.99 11.50
N ASP A 209 -35.10 -13.48 11.74
CA ASP A 209 -34.55 -12.40 10.95
C ASP A 209 -34.18 -12.90 9.55
N ARG A 210 -34.81 -12.33 8.52
CA ARG A 210 -34.39 -12.51 7.12
C ARG A 210 -33.57 -11.30 6.74
N TYR A 211 -32.31 -11.53 6.37
CA TYR A 211 -31.33 -10.48 6.13
C TYR A 211 -30.85 -10.52 4.69
N SER A 212 -31.26 -9.54 3.88
CA SER A 212 -30.58 -9.23 2.62
C SER A 212 -29.73 -7.98 2.82
N ASN A 213 -28.44 -8.05 2.50
CA ASN A 213 -27.54 -6.91 2.58
C ASN A 213 -27.50 -6.18 1.24
N ALA A 214 -27.27 -4.87 1.27
CA ALA A 214 -26.90 -4.15 0.07
C ALA A 214 -25.64 -4.79 -0.56
N GLY A 215 -25.67 -5.03 -1.86
CA GLY A 215 -24.65 -5.77 -2.60
C GLY A 215 -24.93 -7.27 -2.77
N ASP A 216 -25.92 -7.86 -2.07
CA ASP A 216 -26.25 -9.27 -2.31
C ASP A 216 -26.85 -9.45 -3.71
N VAL A 217 -26.35 -10.45 -4.44
CA VAL A 217 -26.81 -10.78 -5.80
C VAL A 217 -27.68 -12.03 -5.72
N ALA A 218 -28.80 -12.03 -6.43
CA ALA A 218 -29.77 -13.12 -6.33
C ALA A 218 -30.43 -13.44 -7.66
N LYS A 219 -30.84 -14.71 -7.81
CA LYS A 219 -31.63 -15.16 -8.98
C LYS A 219 -33.10 -15.23 -8.63
N VAL A 220 -33.94 -14.58 -9.42
CA VAL A 220 -35.40 -14.55 -9.18
C VAL A 220 -36.01 -15.91 -9.47
N ARG A 221 -36.74 -16.47 -8.49
CA ARG A 221 -37.48 -17.74 -8.60
C ARG A 221 -38.96 -17.53 -8.87
N GLU A 222 -39.57 -16.57 -8.18
CA GLU A 222 -41.00 -16.28 -8.32
C GLU A 222 -41.25 -14.77 -8.22
N CYS A 223 -42.22 -14.28 -8.98
CA CYS A 223 -42.62 -12.87 -8.96
C CYS A 223 -43.97 -12.72 -8.27
N GLY A 224 -43.99 -12.01 -7.14
CA GLY A 224 -45.22 -11.59 -6.46
C GLY A 224 -45.62 -10.16 -6.87
N GLY A 225 -46.72 -9.66 -6.31
CA GLY A 225 -47.22 -8.31 -6.61
C GLY A 225 -46.36 -7.17 -6.04
N CYS A 226 -45.82 -7.36 -4.83
CA CYS A 226 -45.05 -6.37 -4.07
C CYS A 226 -43.58 -6.78 -3.84
N PHE A 227 -43.24 -8.04 -4.09
CA PHE A 227 -41.91 -8.62 -3.83
C PHE A 227 -41.59 -9.69 -4.87
N VAL A 228 -40.31 -10.02 -5.00
CA VAL A 228 -39.82 -11.20 -5.73
C VAL A 228 -39.25 -12.20 -4.74
N SER A 229 -39.50 -13.49 -4.95
CA SER A 229 -38.77 -14.55 -4.26
C SER A 229 -37.46 -14.78 -5.01
N ALA A 230 -36.32 -14.58 -4.35
CA ALA A 230 -35.01 -14.66 -4.94
C ALA A 230 -34.13 -15.66 -4.19
N ASP A 231 -33.24 -16.34 -4.91
CA ASP A 231 -32.25 -17.27 -4.39
C ASP A 231 -30.94 -16.55 -4.11
N LEU A 232 -30.55 -16.48 -2.84
CA LEU A 232 -29.37 -15.80 -2.33
C LEU A 232 -28.28 -16.79 -1.87
N THR A 233 -28.42 -18.08 -2.18
CA THR A 233 -27.49 -19.13 -1.71
C THR A 233 -26.06 -18.96 -2.21
N GLU A 234 -25.86 -18.20 -3.29
CA GLU A 234 -24.54 -17.87 -3.85
C GLU A 234 -23.79 -16.79 -3.04
N ASN A 235 -24.45 -16.10 -2.12
CA ASN A 235 -23.81 -15.08 -1.29
C ASN A 235 -23.08 -15.71 -0.08
N LYS A 236 -21.99 -15.07 0.38
CA LYS A 236 -21.16 -15.55 1.50
C LYS A 236 -21.95 -15.80 2.79
N ARG A 237 -23.06 -15.09 2.99
CA ARG A 237 -23.95 -15.25 4.13
C ARG A 237 -25.37 -15.39 3.61
N TYR A 238 -25.96 -16.55 3.82
CA TYR A 238 -27.39 -16.77 3.70
C TYR A 238 -27.88 -17.55 4.93
N TYR A 239 -29.15 -17.38 5.28
CA TYR A 239 -29.84 -18.05 6.38
C TYR A 239 -30.84 -19.09 5.83
N GLN A 240 -31.06 -20.18 6.57
CA GLN A 240 -32.02 -21.23 6.21
C GLN A 240 -31.83 -21.78 4.78
N ASP A 241 -32.86 -21.77 3.95
CA ASP A 241 -32.86 -22.25 2.57
C ASP A 241 -32.26 -21.24 1.57
N GLY A 242 -31.93 -20.02 2.03
CA GLY A 242 -31.37 -18.96 1.21
C GLY A 242 -32.35 -18.39 0.17
N VAL A 243 -33.65 -18.71 0.24
CA VAL A 243 -34.66 -18.23 -0.72
C VAL A 243 -35.61 -17.25 -0.03
N TRP A 244 -35.51 -15.96 -0.36
CA TRP A 244 -36.24 -14.90 0.36
C TRP A 244 -36.95 -13.91 -0.54
N SER A 245 -37.97 -13.28 0.05
CA SER A 245 -38.72 -12.20 -0.58
C SER A 245 -37.95 -10.88 -0.51
N VAL A 246 -37.70 -10.26 -1.66
CA VAL A 246 -37.09 -8.93 -1.80
C VAL A 246 -38.12 -7.97 -2.39
N ASN A 247 -38.38 -6.85 -1.70
CA ASN A 247 -39.33 -5.83 -2.17
C ASN A 247 -38.83 -5.16 -3.45
N HIS A 248 -39.76 -4.79 -4.34
CA HIS A 248 -39.43 -4.13 -5.62
C HIS A 248 -38.62 -2.84 -5.46
N GLU A 249 -38.74 -2.15 -4.33
CA GLU A 249 -38.01 -0.90 -4.06
C GLU A 249 -36.54 -1.14 -3.66
N ARG A 250 -36.20 -2.34 -3.18
CA ARG A 250 -34.89 -2.65 -2.57
C ARG A 250 -33.91 -3.33 -3.52
N TYR A 251 -34.33 -3.65 -4.74
CA TYR A 251 -33.43 -4.27 -5.72
C TYR A 251 -33.40 -3.49 -7.03
N ARG A 252 -32.38 -3.78 -7.84
CA ARG A 252 -32.30 -3.38 -9.24
C ARG A 252 -32.03 -4.62 -10.09
N VAL A 253 -32.60 -4.66 -11.29
CA VAL A 253 -32.37 -5.76 -12.23
C VAL A 253 -31.00 -5.56 -12.88
N LEU A 254 -30.23 -6.64 -13.02
CA LEU A 254 -28.92 -6.61 -13.66
C LEU A 254 -29.05 -6.95 -15.14
N GLU A 255 -28.85 -5.95 -15.99
CA GLU A 255 -28.83 -6.12 -17.44
C GLU A 255 -27.39 -6.11 -17.96
N PRO A 256 -26.90 -7.17 -18.62
CA PRO A 256 -25.53 -7.20 -19.13
C PRO A 256 -25.32 -6.15 -20.24
N ILE A 257 -24.24 -5.36 -20.16
CA ILE A 257 -23.95 -4.27 -21.10
C ILE A 257 -23.05 -4.73 -22.25
N THR A 258 -22.28 -5.81 -22.04
CA THR A 258 -21.39 -6.35 -23.08
C THR A 258 -22.10 -7.45 -23.85
N LYS A 259 -22.18 -7.27 -25.18
CA LYS A 259 -22.64 -8.27 -26.14
C LYS A 259 -21.91 -9.59 -25.91
N PRO A 260 -22.59 -10.75 -26.05
CA PRO A 260 -21.89 -12.02 -26.09
C PRO A 260 -20.87 -11.94 -27.22
N SER A 261 -19.61 -12.28 -26.95
CA SER A 261 -18.72 -12.69 -28.03
C SER A 261 -19.45 -13.81 -28.75
N ALA A 262 -19.73 -13.59 -30.04
CA ALA A 262 -20.44 -14.55 -30.86
C ALA A 262 -19.64 -15.86 -30.86
N ASN A 263 -20.34 -16.93 -30.43
CA ASN A 263 -19.96 -18.33 -30.24
C ASN A 263 -19.88 -18.63 -28.74
N LEU A 264 -20.94 -19.13 -28.12
CA LEU A 264 -21.50 -20.46 -28.42
C LEU A 264 -23.04 -20.42 -28.44
N SER A 265 -23.63 -20.42 -29.64
CA SER A 265 -25.02 -20.82 -29.80
C SER A 265 -25.08 -22.36 -29.87
N ALA A 266 -25.92 -22.96 -29.01
CA ALA A 266 -26.36 -24.36 -29.01
C ALA A 266 -25.29 -25.41 -28.60
N PRO A 267 -25.69 -26.57 -28.05
CA PRO A 267 -24.78 -27.51 -27.40
C PRO A 267 -23.95 -28.21 -28.47
N ALA A 268 -22.77 -27.67 -28.72
CA ALA A 268 -21.76 -28.30 -29.55
C ALA A 268 -21.32 -29.60 -28.84
N SER A 269 -21.11 -30.67 -29.59
CA SER A 269 -20.75 -31.97 -29.03
C SER A 269 -19.46 -31.84 -28.19
N GLN A 270 -19.15 -32.82 -27.33
CA GLN A 270 -17.91 -32.81 -26.56
C GLN A 270 -16.66 -32.57 -27.43
N GLU A 271 -16.70 -32.97 -28.71
CA GLU A 271 -15.62 -32.78 -29.67
C GLU A 271 -15.41 -31.30 -30.06
N ASP A 272 -16.48 -30.53 -30.23
CA ASP A 272 -16.39 -29.10 -30.56
C ASP A 272 -15.84 -28.26 -29.40
N VAL A 273 -16.19 -28.64 -28.17
CA VAL A 273 -15.65 -28.02 -26.94
C VAL A 273 -14.16 -28.31 -26.80
N VAL A 274 -13.74 -29.55 -27.07
CA VAL A 274 -12.33 -29.96 -27.04
C VAL A 274 -11.53 -29.24 -28.13
N ALA A 275 -12.10 -29.08 -29.34
CA ALA A 275 -11.46 -28.33 -30.42
C ALA A 275 -11.27 -26.85 -30.05
N ALA A 276 -12.29 -26.20 -29.48
CA ALA A 276 -12.21 -24.80 -29.04
C ALA A 276 -11.20 -24.61 -27.89
N LEU A 277 -11.16 -25.54 -26.93
CA LEU A 277 -10.18 -25.51 -25.83
C LEU A 277 -8.76 -25.68 -26.35
N THR A 278 -8.54 -26.54 -27.34
CA THR A 278 -7.22 -26.77 -27.94
C THR A 278 -6.67 -25.50 -28.60
N VAL A 279 -7.52 -24.81 -29.38
CA VAL A 279 -7.15 -23.54 -30.03
C VAL A 279 -6.80 -22.46 -28.99
N ASN A 280 -7.57 -22.37 -27.91
CA ASN A 280 -7.28 -21.42 -26.83
C ASN A 280 -6.00 -21.77 -26.07
N LEU A 281 -5.74 -23.05 -25.79
CA LEU A 281 -4.52 -23.51 -25.13
C LEU A 281 -3.27 -23.17 -25.95
N SER A 282 -3.31 -23.41 -27.26
CA SER A 282 -2.19 -23.07 -28.15
C SER A 282 -1.96 -21.55 -28.23
N ARG A 283 -3.02 -20.74 -28.18
CA ARG A 283 -2.90 -19.29 -28.14
C ARG A 283 -2.26 -18.82 -26.82
N LEU A 284 -2.73 -19.32 -25.67
CA LEU A 284 -2.17 -18.95 -24.37
C LEU A 284 -0.70 -19.41 -24.22
N GLN A 285 -0.35 -20.59 -24.75
CA GLN A 285 1.04 -21.04 -24.75
C GLN A 285 1.95 -20.08 -25.50
N ARG A 286 1.50 -19.58 -26.66
CA ARG A 286 2.25 -18.60 -27.43
C ARG A 286 2.41 -17.27 -26.69
N GLU A 287 1.36 -16.78 -26.04
CA GLU A 287 1.43 -15.56 -25.22
C GLU A 287 2.41 -15.74 -24.05
N PHE A 288 2.40 -16.92 -23.40
CA PHE A 288 3.31 -17.22 -22.30
C PHE A 288 4.78 -17.24 -22.75
N ASP A 289 5.07 -17.86 -23.89
CA ASP A 289 6.43 -17.90 -24.45
C ASP A 289 6.91 -16.50 -24.86
N GLU A 290 6.01 -15.66 -25.37
CA GLU A 290 6.30 -14.27 -25.73
C GLU A 290 6.61 -13.41 -24.50
N TYR A 291 5.78 -13.48 -23.44
CA TYR A 291 6.05 -12.80 -22.18
C TYR A 291 7.35 -13.26 -21.52
N LYS A 292 7.64 -14.55 -21.59
CA LYS A 292 8.89 -15.10 -21.06
C LYS A 292 10.11 -14.54 -21.81
N ALA A 293 10.05 -14.49 -23.13
CA ALA A 293 11.10 -13.91 -23.94
C ALA A 293 11.29 -12.40 -23.68
N GLU A 294 10.19 -11.66 -23.48
CA GLU A 294 10.25 -10.24 -23.12
C GLU A 294 10.91 -10.04 -21.74
N THR A 295 10.57 -10.88 -20.78
CA THR A 295 11.13 -10.84 -19.43
C THR A 295 12.63 -11.15 -19.45
N ASP A 296 13.04 -12.20 -20.17
CA ASP A 296 14.45 -12.58 -20.31
C ASP A 296 15.26 -11.47 -21.03
N ALA A 297 14.66 -10.81 -22.02
CA ALA A 297 15.27 -9.67 -22.71
C ALA A 297 15.43 -8.44 -21.78
N GLN A 298 14.43 -8.13 -20.96
CA GLN A 298 14.52 -7.06 -19.96
C GLN A 298 15.61 -7.35 -18.91
N PHE A 299 15.73 -8.60 -18.45
CA PHE A 299 16.81 -8.98 -17.54
C PHE A 299 18.20 -8.85 -18.17
N ALA A 300 18.34 -9.23 -19.45
CA ALA A 300 19.59 -9.07 -20.18
C ALA A 300 19.94 -7.58 -20.41
N GLU A 301 18.94 -6.74 -20.66
CA GLU A 301 19.15 -5.30 -20.82
C GLU A 301 19.56 -4.63 -19.50
N ILE A 302 18.90 -4.99 -18.39
CA ILE A 302 19.28 -4.52 -17.05
C ILE A 302 20.70 -4.97 -16.69
N ALA A 303 21.07 -6.21 -17.00
CA ALA A 303 22.42 -6.72 -16.79
C ALA A 303 23.46 -5.94 -17.61
N ALA A 304 23.18 -5.66 -18.88
CA ALA A 304 24.06 -4.85 -19.74
C ALA A 304 24.18 -3.39 -19.26
N GLN A 305 23.07 -2.80 -18.77
CA GLN A 305 23.07 -1.45 -18.18
C GLN A 305 23.86 -1.39 -16.87
N MET A 306 23.88 -2.48 -16.08
CA MET A 306 24.70 -2.59 -14.87
C MET A 306 26.19 -2.67 -15.20
N GLU A 307 26.58 -3.41 -16.25
CA GLU A 307 27.97 -3.47 -16.73
C GLU A 307 28.46 -2.12 -17.30
N ALA A 308 27.62 -1.43 -18.06
CA ALA A 308 27.96 -0.13 -18.68
C ALA A 308 28.12 1.01 -17.66
N LYS A 309 27.48 0.91 -16.48
CA LYS A 309 27.58 1.93 -15.42
C LYS A 309 28.81 1.78 -14.52
N GLY A 310 29.67 0.78 -14.75
CA GLY A 310 30.93 0.66 -14.02
C GLY A 310 30.76 0.50 -12.51
N CYS A 311 29.60 -0.01 -12.05
CA CYS A 311 29.38 -0.40 -10.66
C CYS A 311 29.98 -1.80 -10.43
N GLY A 312 31.30 -1.90 -10.52
CA GLY A 312 32.06 -3.09 -10.15
C GLY A 312 32.14 -3.24 -8.63
N GLY A 313 31.01 -3.59 -8.00
CA GLY A 313 31.01 -4.19 -6.67
C GLY A 313 31.07 -5.70 -6.85
N SER A 314 32.23 -6.29 -6.61
CA SER A 314 32.41 -7.74 -6.62
C SER A 314 31.70 -8.36 -5.41
N ASP A 315 30.40 -8.61 -5.50
CA ASP A 315 29.72 -9.52 -4.58
C ASP A 315 28.85 -10.48 -5.38
N ALA A 316 29.45 -11.62 -5.67
CA ALA A 316 28.83 -12.81 -6.25
C ALA A 316 27.90 -13.51 -5.23
N ASP A 317 27.06 -12.75 -4.51
CA ASP A 317 26.13 -13.28 -3.49
C ASP A 317 24.66 -13.28 -3.94
N TYR A 318 24.30 -12.57 -5.01
CA TYR A 318 22.89 -12.49 -5.44
C TYR A 318 22.38 -13.64 -6.32
N VAL A 319 23.22 -14.63 -6.69
CA VAL A 319 22.80 -15.81 -7.48
C VAL A 319 22.91 -17.13 -6.68
N LYS A 320 23.15 -17.08 -5.36
CA LYS A 320 23.23 -18.28 -4.51
C LYS A 320 22.08 -18.47 -3.52
N VAL A 321 20.90 -17.93 -3.79
CA VAL A 321 19.67 -18.22 -3.00
C VAL A 321 19.00 -19.54 -3.44
N ALA A 322 19.78 -20.51 -3.93
CA ALA A 322 19.28 -21.83 -4.36
C ALA A 322 20.06 -23.02 -3.78
N SER A 323 20.83 -22.84 -2.70
CA SER A 323 21.37 -23.98 -1.94
C SER A 323 21.24 -23.75 -0.45
N GLY A 324 20.28 -24.44 0.18
CA GLY A 324 20.04 -24.38 1.60
C GLY A 324 21.26 -24.84 2.42
N SER A 325 21.63 -24.02 3.40
CA SER A 325 22.28 -24.48 4.62
C SER A 325 21.37 -24.09 5.78
N VAL A 326 21.21 -25.02 6.72
CA VAL A 326 20.23 -24.97 7.83
C VAL A 326 20.43 -23.75 8.76
N THR A 327 21.60 -23.10 8.70
CA THR A 327 21.96 -21.91 9.48
C THR A 327 21.18 -20.65 9.07
N ASN A 328 20.79 -20.50 7.79
CA ASN A 328 20.08 -19.30 7.34
C ASN A 328 18.69 -19.16 7.96
N ARG A 329 18.02 -20.26 8.33
CA ARG A 329 16.62 -20.20 8.78
C ARG A 329 16.44 -19.50 10.14
N ARG A 330 17.44 -19.55 11.04
CA ARG A 330 17.39 -18.84 12.33
C ARG A 330 17.82 -17.38 12.19
N ASP A 331 18.93 -17.13 11.48
CA ASP A 331 19.45 -15.79 11.25
C ASP A 331 18.42 -14.92 10.48
N ASP A 332 17.70 -15.49 9.50
CA ASP A 332 16.63 -14.81 8.75
C ASP A 332 15.40 -14.50 9.63
N VAL A 333 15.11 -15.32 10.63
CA VAL A 333 14.02 -15.07 11.60
C VAL A 333 14.42 -13.94 12.55
N VAL A 334 15.66 -13.93 13.04
CA VAL A 334 16.16 -12.87 13.92
C VAL A 334 16.24 -11.54 13.18
N ARG A 335 16.76 -11.50 11.94
CA ARG A 335 16.80 -10.28 11.12
C ARG A 335 15.40 -9.72 10.85
N ARG A 336 14.42 -10.57 10.55
CA ARG A 336 13.02 -10.13 10.43
C ARG A 336 12.46 -9.59 11.74
N ALA A 337 12.80 -10.21 12.88
CA ALA A 337 12.37 -9.71 14.19
C ALA A 337 12.97 -8.33 14.52
N ILE A 338 14.24 -8.10 14.14
CA ILE A 338 14.90 -6.78 14.25
C ILE A 338 14.17 -5.76 13.36
N ALA A 339 13.98 -6.10 12.07
CA ALA A 339 13.28 -5.26 11.11
C ALA A 339 11.83 -4.96 11.52
N ASP A 340 11.14 -5.89 12.17
CA ASP A 340 9.79 -5.66 12.71
C ASP A 340 9.80 -4.69 13.90
N ILE A 341 10.83 -4.72 14.74
CA ILE A 341 10.97 -3.75 15.85
C ILE A 341 11.31 -2.37 15.28
N GLU A 342 12.15 -2.31 14.24
CA GLU A 342 12.56 -1.08 13.57
C GLU A 342 11.48 -0.47 12.67
N GLY A 343 10.73 -1.28 11.93
CA GLY A 343 9.60 -0.84 11.11
C GLY A 343 8.45 -0.31 11.95
N VAL A 344 8.39 -0.69 13.24
CA VAL A 344 7.48 -0.10 14.22
C VAL A 344 7.99 1.26 14.74
N LYS A 345 9.27 1.61 14.55
CA LYS A 345 9.81 2.95 14.81
C LYS A 345 9.45 3.88 13.65
N THR A 346 8.34 4.62 13.76
CA THR A 346 8.07 5.71 12.79
C THR A 346 8.62 7.03 13.33
N PRO A 347 9.48 7.76 12.57
CA PRO A 347 9.85 9.13 12.91
C PRO A 347 8.67 10.07 12.59
N TRP A 348 8.20 10.81 13.59
CA TRP A 348 7.17 11.84 13.41
C TRP A 348 7.70 13.09 12.67
N ASN A 349 9.02 13.30 12.75
CA ASN A 349 9.71 14.42 12.12
C ASN A 349 11.20 14.08 11.97
N ILE A 350 11.71 14.10 10.73
CA ILE A 350 13.11 13.76 10.39
C ILE A 350 14.11 14.74 11.03
N ASN A 351 13.65 15.90 11.51
CA ASN A 351 14.52 16.99 12.00
C ASN A 351 14.37 17.35 13.50
N ALA A 352 13.56 16.65 14.31
CA ALA A 352 13.23 17.17 15.65
C ALA A 352 13.09 16.18 16.82
N ASP A 353 13.00 14.87 16.63
CA ASP A 353 12.66 13.97 17.74
C ASP A 353 13.54 12.70 17.75
N PRO A 354 14.34 12.44 18.81
CA PRO A 354 15.29 11.33 18.85
C PRO A 354 14.69 9.97 19.26
N GLN A 355 13.35 9.82 19.44
CA GLN A 355 12.75 8.58 19.95
C GLN A 355 11.57 8.04 19.10
N PRO A 356 11.44 6.70 18.98
CA PRO A 356 10.47 6.07 18.08
C PRO A 356 9.04 5.94 18.63
N LEU A 357 8.03 6.11 17.77
CA LEU A 357 6.60 6.08 18.13
C LEU A 357 5.87 4.85 17.58
N VAL A 358 4.90 4.34 18.36
CA VAL A 358 4.07 3.19 17.99
C VAL A 358 2.57 3.55 18.09
N TYR A 359 1.73 3.06 17.16
CA TYR A 359 0.27 3.24 17.17
C TYR A 359 -0.43 1.99 17.74
N VAL A 360 -1.28 2.14 18.75
CA VAL A 360 -2.11 1.06 19.30
C VAL A 360 -3.59 1.32 18.95
N SER A 361 -4.26 0.36 18.29
CA SER A 361 -5.71 0.36 18.07
C SER A 361 -6.28 1.60 17.34
N GLY A 362 -5.56 2.12 16.35
CA GLY A 362 -6.02 3.23 15.49
C GLY A 362 -6.13 4.60 16.19
N ILE A 363 -5.73 4.71 17.46
CA ILE A 363 -5.81 5.96 18.22
C ILE A 363 -4.54 6.11 19.08
N CYS A 364 -3.71 7.07 18.67
CA CYS A 364 -2.66 7.74 19.45
C CYS A 364 -1.27 7.12 19.66
N VAL A 365 -0.36 8.07 19.89
CA VAL A 365 1.10 8.01 20.04
C VAL A 365 1.48 7.45 21.42
N VAL A 366 2.15 6.29 21.44
CA VAL A 366 2.70 5.68 22.65
C VAL A 366 4.22 5.44 22.53
N ASP A 367 4.93 5.69 23.63
CA ASP A 367 6.34 5.31 23.77
C ASP A 367 6.39 3.86 24.26
N VAL A 368 7.23 3.03 23.63
CA VAL A 368 7.38 1.62 24.01
C VAL A 368 8.71 1.39 24.73
N GLU A 369 8.61 1.00 25.99
CA GLU A 369 9.72 0.64 26.86
C GLU A 369 9.87 -0.89 26.91
N PHE A 370 11.07 -1.41 26.66
CA PHE A 370 11.37 -2.84 26.76
C PHE A 370 12.10 -3.17 28.06
N VAL A 371 11.47 -3.99 28.90
CA VAL A 371 12.07 -4.53 30.12
C VAL A 371 12.51 -5.97 29.88
N ILE A 372 13.82 -6.20 29.91
CA ILE A 372 14.43 -7.51 29.67
C ILE A 372 14.89 -8.11 31.00
N ASN A 373 14.39 -9.29 31.32
CA ASN A 373 14.86 -10.07 32.46
C ASN A 373 15.49 -11.37 31.94
N ARG A 374 16.82 -11.39 31.86
CA ARG A 374 17.60 -12.52 31.35
C ARG A 374 17.54 -13.73 32.29
N GLU A 375 17.53 -13.53 33.61
CA GLU A 375 17.39 -14.61 34.61
C GLU A 375 16.07 -15.38 34.45
N LYS A 376 14.97 -14.64 34.26
CA LYS A 376 13.63 -15.23 34.05
C LYS A 376 13.37 -15.59 32.59
N ARG A 377 14.29 -15.26 31.67
CA ARG A 377 14.15 -15.44 30.22
C ARG A 377 12.86 -14.83 29.66
N THR A 378 12.53 -13.63 30.14
CA THR A 378 11.30 -12.89 29.79
C THR A 378 11.61 -11.50 29.26
N VAL A 379 10.86 -11.08 28.25
CA VAL A 379 10.86 -9.71 27.73
C VAL A 379 9.46 -9.14 27.85
N ALA A 380 9.32 -7.95 28.42
CA ALA A 380 8.07 -7.21 28.48
C ALA A 380 8.18 -5.93 27.65
N ALA A 381 7.17 -5.67 26.82
CA ALA A 381 6.98 -4.39 26.14
C ALA A 381 5.88 -3.63 26.87
N ILE A 382 6.19 -2.42 27.33
CA ILE A 382 5.27 -1.53 28.04
C ILE A 382 5.04 -0.31 27.17
N ALA A 383 3.82 -0.12 26.70
CA ALA A 383 3.41 1.05 25.95
C ALA A 383 2.83 2.10 26.91
N ARG A 384 3.36 3.33 26.88
CA ARG A 384 2.93 4.46 27.72
C ARG A 384 2.45 5.62 26.86
N TRP A 385 1.40 6.31 27.31
CA TRP A 385 0.94 7.55 26.70
C TRP A 385 2.02 8.63 26.77
N ARG A 386 2.37 9.25 25.64
CA ARG A 386 3.37 10.33 25.61
C ARG A 386 2.91 11.58 26.38
N TYR A 387 1.60 11.85 26.41
CA TYR A 387 1.02 13.03 27.07
C TYR A 387 1.06 12.98 28.60
N ASN A 388 0.91 11.81 29.23
CA ASN A 388 0.79 11.70 30.70
C ASN A 388 1.53 10.49 31.32
N GLY A 389 2.29 9.72 30.53
CA GLY A 389 3.09 8.58 30.97
C GLY A 389 2.28 7.35 31.43
N LYS A 390 0.95 7.37 31.32
CA LYS A 390 0.09 6.27 31.77
C LYS A 390 0.27 5.05 30.88
N VAL A 391 0.34 3.85 31.49
CA VAL A 391 0.45 2.59 30.75
C VAL A 391 -0.85 2.32 30.00
N VAL A 392 -0.74 2.08 28.68
CA VAL A 392 -1.87 1.87 27.76
C VAL A 392 -2.01 0.39 27.42
N ALA A 393 -0.87 -0.23 27.14
CA ALA A 393 -0.82 -1.63 26.73
C ALA A 393 0.47 -2.28 27.22
N ARG A 394 0.41 -3.59 27.39
CA ARG A 394 1.56 -4.39 27.85
C ARG A 394 1.52 -5.74 27.15
N GLY A 395 2.66 -6.13 26.58
CA GLY A 395 2.87 -7.46 26.05
C GLY A 395 4.04 -8.15 26.75
N ILE A 396 3.94 -9.46 26.93
CA ILE A 396 4.98 -10.27 27.58
C ILE A 396 5.32 -11.43 26.65
N ALA A 397 6.62 -11.61 26.41
CA ALA A 397 7.20 -12.79 25.78
C ALA A 397 8.00 -13.58 26.83
N LYS A 398 7.77 -14.89 26.89
CA LYS A 398 8.49 -15.81 27.76
C LYS A 398 9.08 -16.91 26.89
N CYS A 399 10.38 -17.12 27.01
CA CYS A 399 11.08 -18.18 26.30
C CYS A 399 10.81 -19.53 26.97
N ALA A 400 10.62 -20.59 26.16
CA ALA A 400 10.33 -21.92 26.67
C ALA A 400 11.55 -22.55 27.37
N PRO A 401 11.36 -23.38 28.41
CA PRO A 401 12.45 -24.12 29.03
C PRO A 401 13.09 -25.06 28.00
N GLY A 402 14.39 -24.96 27.79
CA GLY A 402 15.15 -25.74 26.80
C GLY A 402 15.32 -25.07 25.42
N ASP A 403 14.71 -23.91 25.18
CA ASP A 403 14.93 -23.13 23.96
C ASP A 403 16.15 -22.18 24.12
N VAL A 404 16.58 -21.52 23.04
CA VAL A 404 17.67 -20.53 23.08
C VAL A 404 17.08 -19.12 23.22
N PHE A 405 17.48 -18.40 24.26
CA PHE A 405 16.96 -17.06 24.55
C PHE A 405 17.51 -16.03 23.57
N ASN A 406 16.61 -15.34 22.86
CA ASN A 406 16.99 -14.22 21.99
C ASN A 406 16.16 -12.99 22.35
N THR A 407 16.83 -11.89 22.67
CA THR A 407 16.16 -10.64 23.08
C THR A 407 15.40 -9.98 21.94
N HIS A 408 15.87 -10.06 20.68
CA HIS A 408 15.21 -9.46 19.52
C HIS A 408 13.90 -10.18 19.18
N ILE A 409 13.92 -11.52 19.15
CA ILE A 409 12.68 -12.31 18.99
C ILE A 409 11.71 -12.03 20.14
N GLY A 410 12.22 -12.00 21.38
CA GLY A 410 11.41 -11.70 22.56
C GLY A 410 10.78 -10.31 22.52
N ARG A 411 11.53 -9.28 22.08
CA ARG A 411 11.05 -7.91 21.90
C ARG A 411 9.96 -7.85 20.83
N ALA A 412 10.15 -8.49 19.68
CA ALA A 412 9.17 -8.49 18.58
C ALA A 412 7.84 -9.16 18.99
N ILE A 413 7.90 -10.31 19.68
CA ILE A 413 6.70 -10.99 20.20
C ILE A 413 6.01 -10.13 21.28
N ALA A 414 6.77 -9.57 22.22
CA ALA A 414 6.22 -8.72 23.27
C ALA A 414 5.55 -7.47 22.69
N LEU A 415 6.16 -6.86 21.67
CA LEU A 415 5.64 -5.70 20.96
C LEU A 415 4.34 -6.01 20.23
N ARG A 416 4.30 -7.07 19.40
CA ARG A 416 3.07 -7.49 18.70
C ARG A 416 1.93 -7.80 19.66
N ARG A 417 2.21 -8.47 20.79
CA ARG A 417 1.22 -8.71 21.84
C ARG A 417 0.73 -7.44 22.51
N ALA A 418 1.61 -6.45 22.73
CA ALA A 418 1.21 -5.15 23.26
C ALA A 418 0.32 -4.39 22.27
N LEU A 419 0.55 -4.56 20.96
CA LEU A 419 -0.20 -3.92 19.89
C LEU A 419 -1.52 -4.62 19.51
N GLY A 420 -1.77 -5.81 20.04
CA GLY A 420 -2.92 -6.64 19.65
C GLY A 420 -2.79 -7.24 18.24
N LEU A 421 -1.58 -7.30 17.69
CA LEU A 421 -1.30 -7.90 16.38
C LEU A 421 -1.07 -9.41 16.50
N GLU A 422 -1.40 -10.14 15.44
CA GLU A 422 -1.13 -11.59 15.38
C GLU A 422 0.39 -11.83 15.37
N VAL A 423 0.84 -12.76 16.22
CA VAL A 423 2.27 -13.13 16.33
C VAL A 423 2.56 -14.22 15.31
N PRO A 424 3.48 -14.00 14.34
CA PRO A 424 3.85 -15.02 13.38
C PRO A 424 4.34 -16.29 14.04
N GLN A 425 3.89 -17.44 13.55
CA GLN A 425 4.27 -18.75 14.08
C GLN A 425 5.78 -19.00 13.99
N GLU A 426 6.47 -18.37 13.03
CA GLU A 426 7.92 -18.46 12.85
C GLU A 426 8.70 -17.92 14.05
N TYR A 427 8.14 -16.96 14.80
CA TYR A 427 8.78 -16.42 16.01
C TYR A 427 8.51 -17.29 17.23
N VAL A 428 7.39 -18.01 17.21
CA VAL A 428 6.99 -18.95 18.27
C VAL A 428 7.69 -20.31 18.11
N LYS A 429 7.92 -20.75 16.87
CA LYS A 429 8.59 -22.01 16.51
C LYS A 429 9.89 -21.72 15.77
N CYS A 430 10.79 -20.97 16.42
CA CYS A 430 12.08 -20.65 15.84
C CYS A 430 13.01 -21.88 15.87
N PRO A 431 13.72 -22.22 14.77
CA PRO A 431 14.69 -23.31 14.78
C PRO A 431 15.84 -23.04 15.75
N GLN A 432 16.34 -24.06 16.44
CA GLN A 432 17.51 -23.94 17.32
C GLN A 432 18.80 -23.71 16.50
N PRO A 433 19.82 -23.03 17.07
CA PRO A 433 21.13 -22.93 16.42
C PRO A 433 21.71 -24.33 16.17
N ALA A 434 22.40 -24.49 15.04
CA ALA A 434 23.02 -25.77 14.70
C ALA A 434 24.08 -26.15 15.74
N GLU A 435 24.23 -27.45 15.99
CA GLU A 435 25.23 -27.97 16.92
C GLU A 435 26.64 -27.52 16.49
N GLY A 436 27.35 -26.84 17.40
CA GLY A 436 28.68 -26.28 17.13
C GLY A 436 28.70 -24.89 16.46
N ASP A 437 27.56 -24.28 16.10
CA ASP A 437 27.47 -22.89 15.59
C ASP A 437 27.54 -21.87 16.74
N VAL A 438 28.70 -21.86 17.41
CA VAL A 438 29.04 -20.92 18.47
C VAL A 438 29.85 -19.77 17.87
N ARG A 439 29.40 -18.54 18.14
CA ARG A 439 30.02 -17.29 17.70
C ARG A 439 30.53 -16.49 18.89
N VAL A 440 31.41 -15.53 18.61
CA VAL A 440 31.88 -14.58 19.64
C VAL A 440 30.69 -13.73 20.11
N GLY A 441 30.55 -13.54 21.42
CA GLY A 441 29.44 -12.82 22.04
C GLY A 441 28.31 -13.72 22.58
N ASP A 442 28.24 -14.98 22.16
CA ASP A 442 27.22 -15.91 22.66
C ASP A 442 27.38 -16.20 24.14
N ILE A 443 26.27 -16.42 24.84
CA ILE A 443 26.29 -17.02 26.17
C ILE A 443 26.10 -18.52 26.02
N VAL A 444 27.12 -19.26 26.46
CA VAL A 444 27.12 -20.72 26.42
C VAL A 444 27.05 -21.30 27.83
N ALA A 445 26.50 -22.50 27.94
CA ALA A 445 26.53 -23.33 29.14
C ALA A 445 27.24 -24.64 28.84
N ALA A 446 28.11 -25.08 29.74
CA ALA A 446 28.82 -26.35 29.60
C ALA A 446 27.83 -27.53 29.69
N THR A 447 27.85 -28.42 28.68
CA THR A 447 26.99 -29.62 28.62
C THR A 447 27.75 -30.91 28.85
N SER A 448 29.04 -30.96 28.51
CA SER A 448 29.89 -32.14 28.71
C SER A 448 31.40 -31.79 28.77
N GLY A 449 32.27 -32.80 28.87
CA GLY A 449 33.72 -32.61 28.75
C GLY A 449 34.42 -31.94 29.94
N MET A 450 35.58 -31.33 29.67
CA MET A 450 36.45 -30.73 30.69
C MET A 450 35.77 -29.51 31.36
N ALA A 451 34.96 -28.75 30.63
CA ALA A 451 34.21 -27.62 31.17
C ALA A 451 33.14 -28.06 32.18
N ALA A 452 32.35 -29.08 31.85
CA ALA A 452 31.33 -29.62 32.77
C ALA A 452 31.94 -30.30 34.00
N SER A 453 33.16 -30.87 33.86
CA SER A 453 33.84 -31.62 34.93
C SER A 453 34.54 -30.72 35.95
N PHE A 454 35.16 -29.61 35.52
CA PHE A 454 35.88 -28.69 36.42
C PHE A 454 34.99 -27.53 36.91
N PHE A 455 33.94 -27.17 36.16
CA PHE A 455 33.07 -26.03 36.46
C PHE A 455 31.60 -26.36 36.13
N PRO A 456 30.94 -27.23 36.92
CA PRO A 456 29.55 -27.61 36.67
C PRO A 456 28.63 -26.39 36.70
N GLN A 457 27.71 -26.30 35.73
CA GLN A 457 26.79 -25.18 35.53
C GLN A 457 27.47 -23.83 35.25
N SER A 458 28.74 -23.81 34.86
CA SER A 458 29.36 -22.58 34.38
C SER A 458 28.71 -22.13 33.06
N SER A 459 28.06 -20.98 33.11
CA SER A 459 27.66 -20.22 31.93
C SER A 459 28.58 -19.00 31.77
N GLY A 460 28.78 -18.56 30.54
CA GLY A 460 29.55 -17.35 30.30
C GLY A 460 29.59 -16.91 28.86
N VAL A 461 30.12 -15.72 28.64
CA VAL A 461 30.17 -15.07 27.32
C VAL A 461 31.39 -15.57 26.56
N VAL A 462 31.20 -16.03 25.33
CA VAL A 462 32.28 -16.45 24.43
C VAL A 462 33.07 -15.22 23.99
N THR A 463 34.36 -15.21 24.29
CA THR A 463 35.26 -14.09 24.01
C THR A 463 36.11 -14.31 22.76
N SER A 464 36.43 -15.57 22.42
CA SER A 464 37.21 -15.89 21.21
C SER A 464 37.02 -17.33 20.75
N LEU A 465 37.15 -17.53 19.45
CA LEU A 465 37.17 -18.85 18.81
C LEU A 465 38.56 -19.13 18.27
N LYS A 466 39.04 -20.36 18.44
CA LYS A 466 40.31 -20.85 17.90
C LYS A 466 40.12 -22.24 17.30
N ARG A 467 41.12 -22.72 16.55
CA ARG A 467 41.17 -24.10 16.11
C ARG A 467 42.04 -24.91 17.09
N SER A 468 41.52 -26.05 17.54
CA SER A 468 42.27 -27.02 18.34
C SER A 468 43.37 -27.68 17.49
N LEU A 469 44.36 -28.27 18.15
CA LEU A 469 45.42 -29.07 17.52
C LEU A 469 44.86 -30.25 16.68
N THR A 470 43.66 -30.73 17.01
CA THR A 470 42.95 -31.78 16.27
C THR A 470 42.07 -31.25 15.14
N GLY A 471 42.14 -29.95 14.83
CA GLY A 471 41.36 -29.32 13.78
C GLY A 471 39.93 -28.93 14.16
N LYS A 472 39.45 -29.34 15.35
CA LYS A 472 38.12 -29.01 15.90
C LYS A 472 38.01 -27.54 16.33
N GLN A 473 36.80 -26.99 16.32
CA GLN A 473 36.54 -25.63 16.80
C GLN A 473 36.60 -25.59 18.33
N ALA A 474 37.48 -24.76 18.86
CA ALA A 474 37.65 -24.50 20.27
C ALA A 474 37.22 -23.07 20.60
N LEU A 475 36.72 -22.87 21.81
CA LEU A 475 36.24 -21.57 22.27
C LEU A 475 36.83 -21.22 23.63
N TYR A 476 36.87 -19.92 23.88
CA TYR A 476 37.17 -19.36 25.18
C TYR A 476 35.94 -18.57 25.62
N PHE A 477 35.48 -18.80 26.85
CA PHE A 477 34.37 -18.05 27.43
C PHE A 477 34.73 -17.57 28.83
N ARG A 478 34.24 -16.39 29.20
CA ARG A 478 34.45 -15.81 30.53
C ARG A 478 33.27 -16.19 31.43
N SER A 479 33.55 -16.88 32.53
CA SER A 479 32.54 -17.23 33.53
C SER A 479 32.89 -16.65 34.89
N SER A 480 31.89 -16.13 35.60
CA SER A 480 32.04 -15.67 36.98
C SER A 480 32.30 -16.82 37.98
N ALA A 481 32.09 -18.06 37.56
CA ALA A 481 32.36 -19.26 38.36
C ALA A 481 33.80 -19.81 38.19
N ALA A 482 34.61 -19.20 37.33
CA ALA A 482 35.98 -19.64 37.09
C ALA A 482 36.92 -19.21 38.23
N SER A 483 37.73 -20.14 38.73
CA SER A 483 38.71 -19.89 39.81
C SER A 483 40.02 -19.25 39.34
N ARG A 484 40.20 -19.04 38.02
CA ARG A 484 41.36 -18.36 37.44
C ARG A 484 41.25 -16.84 37.60
N SER A 485 42.39 -16.18 37.78
CA SER A 485 42.47 -14.72 37.97
C SER A 485 41.94 -13.89 36.80
N ASP A 486 41.82 -14.46 35.61
CA ASP A 486 41.28 -13.83 34.40
C ASP A 486 39.84 -14.28 34.05
N GLY A 487 39.31 -15.28 34.78
CA GLY A 487 37.97 -15.81 34.60
C GLY A 487 37.72 -16.58 33.28
N THR A 488 38.78 -16.93 32.53
CA THR A 488 38.66 -17.51 31.18
C THR A 488 38.72 -19.04 31.21
N ILE A 489 37.73 -19.69 30.60
CA ILE A 489 37.65 -21.15 30.43
C ILE A 489 37.82 -21.50 28.95
N TRP A 490 38.57 -22.56 28.67
CA TRP A 490 38.76 -23.14 27.34
C TRP A 490 38.01 -24.48 27.23
N THR A 491 37.33 -24.71 26.10
CA THR A 491 36.63 -25.98 25.79
C THR A 491 36.37 -26.09 24.28
N LEU A 492 35.88 -27.25 23.83
CA LEU A 492 35.46 -27.44 22.44
C LEU A 492 34.03 -26.93 22.22
N ALA A 493 33.72 -26.44 21.02
CA ALA A 493 32.39 -25.92 20.70
C ALA A 493 31.29 -26.99 20.77
N GLU A 494 31.64 -28.26 20.60
CA GLU A 494 30.74 -29.42 20.75
C GLU A 494 30.41 -29.77 22.22
N GLU A 495 31.16 -29.22 23.19
CA GLU A 495 31.01 -29.51 24.63
C GLU A 495 30.13 -28.48 25.36
N VAL A 496 29.55 -27.52 24.62
CA VAL A 496 28.72 -26.45 25.15
C VAL A 496 27.42 -26.31 24.35
N ALA A 497 26.39 -25.77 25.00
CA ALA A 497 25.16 -25.35 24.33
C ALA A 497 25.01 -23.83 24.41
N VAL A 498 24.58 -23.21 23.31
CA VAL A 498 24.21 -21.79 23.29
C VAL A 498 22.90 -21.62 24.03
N ILE A 499 22.89 -20.76 25.05
CA ILE A 499 21.69 -20.48 25.86
C ILE A 499 21.14 -19.08 25.59
N ASP A 500 21.97 -18.14 25.11
CA ASP A 500 21.58 -16.80 24.67
C ASP A 500 22.45 -16.39 23.48
N ASP A 501 21.80 -16.13 22.35
CA ASP A 501 22.42 -15.73 21.09
C ASP A 501 22.09 -14.27 20.73
N SER A 502 21.73 -13.43 21.70
CA SER A 502 21.33 -12.05 21.41
C SER A 502 22.49 -11.19 20.93
N ALA A 503 23.64 -11.30 21.59
CA ALA A 503 24.74 -10.34 21.45
C ALA A 503 25.46 -10.41 20.10
N ARG A 504 25.36 -11.55 19.40
CA ARG A 504 25.97 -11.70 18.07
C ARG A 504 25.33 -10.80 16.99
N TYR A 505 24.14 -10.24 17.26
CA TYR A 505 23.41 -9.36 16.34
C TYR A 505 23.43 -7.88 16.76
N ASP A 506 24.00 -7.55 17.92
CA ASP A 506 24.02 -6.18 18.42
C ASP A 506 25.07 -5.31 17.70
N SER A 507 26.07 -5.90 17.01
CA SER A 507 27.16 -5.20 16.30
C SER A 507 26.87 -4.80 14.85
N GLU A 508 25.80 -5.32 14.23
CA GLU A 508 25.40 -4.95 12.87
C GLU A 508 24.51 -3.69 12.83
N ALA A 509 23.94 -3.28 13.96
CA ALA A 509 23.04 -2.13 14.06
C ALA A 509 23.75 -0.76 14.12
N ASP A 510 25.05 -0.73 14.40
CA ASP A 510 25.84 0.53 14.52
C ASP A 510 26.61 0.90 13.23
N ALA A 511 26.39 0.17 12.12
CA ALA A 511 27.16 0.33 10.87
C ALA A 511 26.37 0.90 9.68
N GLN A 512 25.15 1.41 9.87
CA GLN A 512 24.34 2.05 8.82
C GLN A 512 24.12 3.55 9.05
#